data_AF-A0A959DRE7-F1
#
_entry.id   AF-A0A959DRE7-F1
#
_cell.length_a   1.000
_cell.length_b   1.000
_cell.length_c   1.000
_cell.angle_alpha   90.00
_cell.angle_beta   90.00
_cell.angle_gamma   90.00
#
_symmetry.space_group_name_H-M   'P 1'
#
loop_
_entity.id
_entity.type
_entity.pdbx_description
1 polymer ?
#
loop_
_entity_poly.entity_id
_entity_poly.type
_entity_poly.pdbx_seq_one_letter_code
_entity_poly.pdbx_strand_id
1 'polypeptide(L)' 'FGCDICQQVCPWNRFATPHHEPAFQPQGHWMEWDKHEWLEMSEDVFAEEFRNSPLKRPGYTGIRRNLSALEK' A
#
# COMPACT_ATOMS: atom_id res chain seq x y z
N PHE A 1 -1.76 -3.58 3.27
CA PHE A 1 -1.01 -4.79 2.87
C PHE A 1 0.32 -4.75 3.59
N GLY A 2 0.76 -5.87 4.18
CA GLY A 2 1.87 -5.82 5.13
C GLY A 2 1.47 -5.16 6.46
N CYS A 3 2.42 -5.16 7.40
CA CYS A 3 2.26 -4.57 8.72
C CYS A 3 3.65 -4.16 9.24
N ASP A 4 3.80 -2.92 9.66
CA ASP A 4 5.06 -2.39 10.18
C ASP A 4 5.06 -2.20 11.70
N ILE A 5 4.06 -2.75 12.42
CA ILE A 5 3.93 -2.54 13.86
C ILE A 5 5.16 -3.02 14.63
N CYS A 6 5.76 -4.14 14.23
CA CYS A 6 6.97 -4.67 14.85
C CYS A 6 8.18 -3.74 14.63
N GLN A 7 8.21 -3.03 13.51
CA GLN A 7 9.25 -2.05 13.21
C GLN A 7 9.02 -0.75 13.98
N GLN A 8 7.77 -0.31 14.14
CA GLN A 8 7.41 0.91 14.87
C GLN A 8 7.69 0.80 16.38
N VAL A 9 7.44 -0.36 16.98
CA VAL A 9 7.70 -0.58 18.42
C VAL A 9 9.15 -0.97 18.73
N CYS A 10 9.99 -1.13 17.70
CA CYS A 10 11.38 -1.58 17.88
C CYS A 10 12.23 -0.47 18.54
N PRO A 11 12.91 -0.76 19.67
CA PRO A 11 13.72 0.24 20.38
C PRO A 11 14.96 0.68 19.59
N TRP A 12 15.37 -0.06 18.56
CA TRP A 12 16.48 0.32 17.67
C TRP A 12 16.04 1.28 16.56
N ASN A 13 14.81 1.11 16.05
CA ASN A 13 14.28 1.96 14.98
C ASN A 13 13.94 3.38 15.44
N ARG A 14 13.87 3.65 16.75
CA ARG A 14 13.68 5.02 17.28
C ARG A 14 14.77 6.02 16.84
N PHE A 15 15.92 5.52 16.41
CA PHE A 15 17.06 6.32 15.95
C PHE A 15 17.17 6.34 14.42
N ALA A 16 16.28 5.65 13.70
CA ALA A 16 16.28 5.63 12.25
C ALA A 16 15.91 7.00 11.69
N THR A 17 16.56 7.40 10.59
CA THR A 17 16.26 8.63 9.87
C THR A 17 15.68 8.29 8.49
N PRO A 18 14.79 9.14 7.95
CA PRO A 18 14.27 8.94 6.60
C PRO A 18 15.40 8.91 5.55
N HIS A 19 15.22 8.10 4.51
CA HIS A 19 16.15 8.09 3.38
C HIS A 19 15.98 9.35 2.52
N HIS A 20 17.01 9.66 1.73
CA HIS A 20 16.98 10.73 0.73
C HIS A 20 16.97 10.21 -0.71
N GLU A 21 16.94 8.88 -0.91
CA GLU A 21 16.88 8.26 -2.25
C GLU A 21 15.53 8.55 -2.93
N PRO A 22 15.49 9.32 -4.04
CA PRO A 22 14.24 9.66 -4.72
C PRO A 22 13.53 8.45 -5.34
N ALA A 23 14.27 7.42 -5.75
CA ALA A 23 13.69 6.22 -6.35
C ALA A 23 12.79 5.42 -5.39
N PHE A 24 12.92 5.64 -4.08
CA PHE A 24 12.09 4.99 -3.06
C PHE A 24 10.85 5.80 -2.67
N GLN A 25 10.65 7.00 -3.24
CA GLN A 25 9.40 7.72 -3.06
C GLN A 25 8.25 6.91 -3.67
N PRO A 26 7.07 6.85 -3.02
CA PRO A 26 5.91 6.22 -3.61
C PRO A 26 5.51 6.96 -4.89
N GLN A 27 5.36 6.22 -5.98
CA GLN A 27 4.99 6.75 -7.30
C GLN A 27 3.69 6.09 -7.75
N GLY A 28 2.56 6.72 -7.46
CA GLY A 28 1.27 6.28 -7.96
C GLY A 28 0.14 7.21 -7.55
N HIS A 29 -0.86 7.32 -8.41
CA HIS A 29 -2.00 8.23 -8.22
C HIS A 29 -2.85 7.81 -7.01
N TRP A 30 -2.78 6.53 -6.66
CA TRP A 30 -3.43 5.95 -5.47
C TRP A 30 -3.01 6.58 -4.14
N MET A 31 -1.93 7.37 -4.08
CA MET A 31 -1.55 8.15 -2.90
C MET A 31 -2.58 9.25 -2.56
N GLU A 32 -3.34 9.72 -3.55
CA GLU A 32 -4.36 10.75 -3.40
C GLU A 32 -5.76 10.16 -3.22
N TRP A 33 -5.89 8.83 -3.34
CA TRP A 33 -7.19 8.17 -3.30
C TRP A 33 -7.81 8.17 -1.91
N ASP A 34 -9.09 8.44 -1.87
CA ASP A 34 -9.93 8.23 -0.70
C ASP A 34 -10.43 6.78 -0.58
N LYS A 35 -11.15 6.49 0.50
CA LYS A 35 -11.70 5.15 0.76
C LYS A 35 -12.64 4.68 -0.36
N HIS A 36 -13.43 5.56 -0.94
CA HIS A 36 -14.39 5.22 -1.99
C HIS A 36 -13.65 4.81 -3.27
N GLU A 37 -12.61 5.54 -3.66
CA GLU A 37 -11.78 5.19 -4.82
C GLU A 37 -11.14 3.80 -4.68
N TRP A 38 -10.63 3.47 -3.50
CA TRP A 38 -10.14 2.11 -3.22
C TRP A 38 -11.23 1.03 -3.31
N LEU A 39 -12.46 1.36 -2.89
CA LEU A 39 -13.59 0.44 -2.89
C LEU A 39 -14.23 0.24 -4.27
N GLU A 40 -14.17 1.24 -5.14
CA GLU A 40 -14.72 1.17 -6.51
C GLU A 40 -13.65 0.84 -7.56
N MET A 41 -12.36 0.78 -7.18
CA MET A 41 -11.27 0.38 -8.07
C MET A 41 -11.56 -0.95 -8.78
N SER A 42 -11.51 -0.93 -10.11
CA SER A 42 -11.63 -2.12 -10.95
C SER A 42 -10.31 -2.90 -11.05
N GLU A 43 -10.37 -4.14 -11.54
CA GLU A 43 -9.18 -4.98 -11.74
C GLU A 43 -8.22 -4.39 -12.78
N ASP A 44 -8.74 -3.78 -13.84
CA ASP A 44 -7.93 -3.12 -14.88
C ASP A 44 -7.18 -1.91 -14.32
N VAL A 45 -7.86 -1.05 -13.56
CA VAL A 45 -7.23 0.10 -12.88
C VAL A 45 -6.17 -0.39 -11.89
N PHE A 46 -6.45 -1.46 -11.15
CA PHE A 46 -5.45 -2.07 -10.28
C PHE A 46 -4.21 -2.56 -11.06
N ALA A 47 -4.41 -3.21 -12.20
CA ALA A 47 -3.33 -3.77 -13.01
C ALA A 47 -2.41 -2.68 -13.59
N GLU A 48 -2.99 -1.51 -13.92
CA GLU A 48 -2.30 -0.31 -14.38
C GLU A 48 -1.55 0.40 -13.25
N GLU A 49 -2.27 0.87 -12.22
CA GLU A 49 -1.70 1.66 -11.12
C GLU A 49 -0.62 0.92 -10.34
N PHE A 50 -0.80 -0.40 -10.14
CA PHE A 50 0.11 -1.20 -9.34
C PHE A 50 1.09 -2.03 -10.17
N ARG A 51 1.30 -1.72 -11.47
CA ARG A 51 2.14 -2.52 -12.38
C ARG A 51 3.52 -2.87 -11.82
N ASN A 52 4.17 -1.90 -11.19
CA ASN A 52 5.51 -2.05 -10.62
C ASN A 52 5.51 -2.08 -9.08
N SER A 53 4.36 -2.37 -8.46
CA SER A 53 4.19 -2.35 -7.02
C SER A 53 4.22 -3.77 -6.42
N PRO A 54 4.81 -3.95 -5.22
CA PRO A 54 4.67 -5.19 -4.44
C PRO A 54 3.23 -5.60 -4.15
N LEU A 55 2.27 -4.67 -4.25
CA LEU A 55 0.83 -4.94 -4.14
C LEU A 55 0.32 -5.97 -5.17
N LYS A 56 1.06 -6.22 -6.27
CA LYS A 56 0.72 -7.31 -7.20
C LYS A 56 0.90 -8.72 -6.64
N ARG A 57 1.70 -8.91 -5.57
CA ARG A 57 1.90 -10.24 -4.95
C ARG A 57 0.60 -10.84 -4.40
N PRO A 58 -0.18 -10.13 -3.57
CA PRO A 58 -1.52 -10.59 -3.20
C PRO A 58 -2.53 -10.47 -4.36
N GLY A 59 -2.27 -9.58 -5.34
CA GLY A 59 -3.14 -9.32 -6.47
C GLY A 59 -4.42 -8.56 -6.11
N TYR A 60 -5.23 -8.25 -7.12
CA TYR A 60 -6.48 -7.50 -6.97
C TYR A 60 -7.40 -8.16 -5.94
N THR A 61 -7.64 -9.47 -6.07
CA THR A 61 -8.50 -10.25 -5.16
C THR A 61 -8.02 -10.21 -3.71
N GLY A 62 -6.70 -10.29 -3.48
CA GLY A 62 -6.13 -10.20 -2.14
C GLY A 62 -6.30 -8.81 -1.51
N ILE A 63 -6.21 -7.75 -2.30
CA ILE A 63 -6.45 -6.38 -1.83
C ILE A 63 -7.94 -6.16 -1.55
N ARG A 64 -8.84 -6.58 -2.44
CA ARG A 64 -10.30 -6.53 -2.21
C ARG A 64 -10.72 -7.25 -0.93
N ARG A 65 -10.12 -8.43 -0.65
CA ARG A 65 -10.35 -9.18 0.59
C ARG A 65 -9.93 -8.40 1.84
N ASN A 66 -8.85 -7.63 1.78
CA ASN A 66 -8.43 -6.80 2.91
C ASN A 66 -9.34 -5.59 3.10
N LEU A 67 -9.78 -4.96 2.01
CA LEU A 67 -10.70 -3.82 2.05
C LEU A 67 -12.05 -4.21 2.67
N SER A 68 -12.60 -5.37 2.33
CA SER A 68 -13.87 -5.83 2.90
C SER A 68 -13.80 -6.14 4.40
N ALA A 69 -12.60 -6.37 4.96
CA ALA A 69 -12.41 -6.51 6.39
C ALA A 69 -12.44 -5.16 7.14
N LEU A 70 -12.28 -4.03 6.44
CA LEU A 70 -12.36 -2.67 7.00
C LEU A 70 -13.77 -2.08 6.95
N GLU A 71 -14.71 -2.74 6.26
CA GLU A 71 -16.12 -2.36 6.23
C GLU A 71 -16.97 -3.07 7.29
N LYS A 72 -16.37 -3.98 8.06
CA LYS A 72 -16.98 -4.68 9.19
C LYS A 72 -16.63 -3.97 10.49
#